data_AF-A0ABD7YSQ4-F1
#
_entry.id   AF-A0ABD7YSQ4-F1
#
_cell.length_a   1.000
_cell.length_b   1.000
_cell.length_c   1.000
_cell.angle_alpha   90.00
_cell.angle_beta   90.00
_cell.angle_gamma   90.00
#
_symmetry.space_group_name_H-M   'P 1'
#
loop_
_entity.id
_entity.type
_entity.pdbx_description
1 polymer ?
#
loop_
_entity_poly.entity_id
_entity_poly.type
_entity_poly.pdbx_seq_one_letter_code
_entity_poly.pdbx_strand_id
1 'polypeptide(L)' 'MAEQKNSVVATTENKNINNINLNTLFNFTKSLDSDVEKFLVIRAFYQLNYFDLEPNDREVLEELLKPIGGTK' A
#
# COMPACT_ATOMS: atom_id res chain seq x y z
N MET A 1 36.69 -27.40 17.37
CA MET A 1 35.50 -27.44 16.50
C MET A 1 34.35 -28.00 17.31
N ALA A 2 33.42 -27.16 17.69
CA ALA A 2 32.10 -27.54 18.19
C ALA A 2 31.14 -26.55 17.56
N GLU A 3 30.47 -27.00 16.50
CA GLU A 3 29.55 -26.22 15.69
C GLU A 3 28.37 -25.80 16.56
N GLN A 4 28.25 -24.49 16.83
CA GLN A 4 26.99 -23.89 17.23
C GLN A 4 26.04 -24.07 16.05
N LYS A 5 25.24 -25.14 16.09
CA LYS A 5 24.01 -25.24 15.31
C LYS A 5 23.09 -24.13 15.80
N ASN A 6 23.27 -22.94 15.23
CA ASN A 6 22.32 -21.86 15.28
C ASN A 6 21.11 -22.31 14.45
N SER A 7 20.32 -23.22 15.02
CA SER A 7 19.02 -23.62 14.50
C SER A 7 18.09 -22.45 14.79
N VAL A 8 18.24 -21.39 13.99
CA VAL A 8 17.21 -20.40 13.79
C VAL A 8 16.05 -21.18 13.20
N VAL A 9 15.16 -21.61 14.08
CA VAL A 9 13.83 -22.08 13.72
C VAL A 9 13.26 -20.94 12.90
N ALA A 10 13.19 -21.13 11.59
CA ALA A 10 12.37 -20.31 10.73
C ALA A 10 10.94 -20.57 11.20
N THR A 11 10.52 -19.83 12.22
CA THR A 11 9.13 -19.69 12.57
C THR A 11 8.49 -19.23 11.28
N THR A 12 7.75 -20.13 10.64
CA THR A 12 6.79 -19.82 9.60
C THR A 12 5.74 -18.94 10.27
N GLU A 13 6.11 -17.68 10.54
CA GLU A 13 5.14 -16.62 10.67
C GLU A 13 4.38 -16.70 9.37
N ASN A 14 3.10 -17.06 9.45
CA ASN A 14 2.13 -16.72 8.44
C ASN A 14 2.03 -15.19 8.45
N LYS A 15 3.09 -14.58 7.95
CA LYS A 15 3.36 -13.17 8.00
C LYS A 15 2.52 -12.68 6.83
N ASN A 16 1.26 -12.39 7.13
CA ASN A 16 0.43 -11.53 6.30
C ASN A 16 1.14 -10.16 6.33
N ILE A 17 2.28 -10.05 5.65
CA ILE A 17 3.14 -8.86 5.58
C ILE A 17 2.39 -7.73 4.90
N ASN A 18 1.32 -8.07 4.16
CA ASN A 18 0.51 -7.16 3.38
C ASN A 18 -0.65 -6.58 4.21
N ASN A 19 -0.39 -6.13 5.44
CA ASN A 19 -1.38 -5.29 6.13
C ASN A 19 -1.21 -3.85 5.63
N ILE A 20 -1.74 -3.63 4.43
CA ILE A 20 -1.62 -2.38 3.71
C ILE A 20 -2.35 -1.28 4.48
N ASN A 21 -1.60 -0.29 4.98
CA ASN A 21 -2.15 0.75 5.83
C ASN A 21 -2.45 2.03 5.03
N LEU A 22 -3.71 2.19 4.62
CA LEU A 22 -4.17 3.41 3.92
C LEU A 22 -3.96 4.69 4.74
N ASN A 23 -4.00 4.62 6.07
CA ASN A 23 -3.76 5.79 6.91
C ASN A 23 -2.33 6.32 6.75
N THR A 24 -1.35 5.44 6.55
CA THR A 24 0.04 5.85 6.24
C THR A 24 0.10 6.57 4.89
N LEU A 25 -0.53 6.01 3.85
CA LEU A 25 -0.62 6.65 2.53
C LEU A 25 -1.25 8.04 2.64
N PHE A 26 -2.40 8.16 3.30
CA PHE A 26 -3.11 9.44 3.40
C PHE A 26 -2.40 10.47 4.26
N ASN A 27 -1.66 10.06 5.29
CA ASN A 27 -0.86 11.01 6.06
C ASN A 27 0.37 11.49 5.27
N PHE A 28 0.95 10.65 4.42
CA PHE A 28 1.99 11.08 3.49
C PHE A 28 1.45 12.05 2.42
N THR A 29 0.29 11.76 1.82
CA THR A 29 -0.26 12.65 0.78
C THR A 29 -0.68 14.02 1.33
N LYS A 30 -1.02 14.14 2.63
CA LYS A 30 -1.25 15.44 3.29
C LYS A 30 -0.01 16.34 3.31
N SER A 31 1.20 15.78 3.27
CA SER A 31 2.44 16.59 3.23
C SER A 31 2.85 16.99 1.81
N LEU A 32 2.11 16.57 0.79
CA LEU A 32 2.35 16.97 -0.59
C LEU A 32 1.52 18.22 -0.90
N ASP A 33 2.14 19.23 -1.51
CA ASP A 33 1.44 20.47 -1.85
C ASP A 33 0.66 20.37 -3.17
N SER A 34 1.10 19.50 -4.09
CA SER A 34 0.51 19.35 -5.42
C SER A 34 -0.54 18.25 -5.48
N ASP A 35 -1.75 18.58 -5.96
CA ASP A 35 -2.81 17.59 -6.18
C ASP A 35 -2.42 16.55 -7.25
N VAL A 36 -1.56 16.94 -8.21
CA VAL A 36 -1.00 16.02 -9.20
C VAL A 36 -0.05 15.02 -8.53
N GLU A 37 0.79 15.46 -7.60
CA GLU A 37 1.71 14.56 -6.87
C GLU A 37 0.92 13.60 -5.98
N LYS A 38 -0.08 14.10 -5.25
CA LYS A 38 -0.99 13.25 -4.45
C LYS A 38 -1.64 12.18 -5.31
N PHE A 39 -2.19 12.57 -6.47
CA PHE A 39 -2.81 11.66 -7.42
C PHE A 39 -1.82 10.58 -7.90
N LEU A 40 -0.62 10.98 -8.31
CA LEU A 40 0.39 10.03 -8.81
C LEU A 40 0.84 9.04 -7.73
N VAL A 41 1.01 9.50 -6.49
CA VAL A 41 1.38 8.64 -5.35
C VAL A 41 0.26 7.65 -5.03
N ILE A 42 -0.98 8.11 -4.96
CA ILE A 42 -2.16 7.25 -4.73
C ILE A 42 -2.27 6.21 -5.87
N ARG A 43 -2.04 6.62 -7.12
CA ARG A 43 -2.11 5.74 -8.30
C ARG A 43 -1.03 4.66 -8.26
N ALA A 44 0.21 5.05 -7.99
CA ALA A 44 1.33 4.13 -7.89
C ALA A 44 1.12 3.12 -6.76
N PHE A 45 0.67 3.61 -5.59
CA PHE A 45 0.33 2.76 -4.46
C PHE A 45 -0.76 1.74 -4.82
N TYR A 46 -1.88 2.19 -5.40
CA TYR A 46 -2.98 1.31 -5.79
C TYR A 46 -2.51 0.22 -6.78
N GLN A 47 -1.71 0.57 -7.79
CA GLN A 47 -1.23 -0.38 -8.80
C GLN A 47 -0.28 -1.43 -8.21
N LEU A 48 0.63 -1.03 -7.33
CA LEU A 48 1.61 -1.94 -6.72
C LEU A 48 0.96 -2.92 -5.73
N ASN A 49 -0.21 -2.56 -5.19
CA ASN A 49 -0.84 -3.26 -4.09
C ASN A 49 -2.22 -3.84 -4.43
N TYR A 50 -2.65 -3.77 -5.70
CA TYR A 50 -4.02 -4.06 -6.11
C TYR A 50 -4.55 -5.42 -5.65
N PHE A 51 -3.71 -6.46 -5.68
CA PHE A 51 -4.09 -7.82 -5.28
C PHE A 51 -4.14 -8.02 -3.76
N ASP A 52 -3.44 -7.16 -3.03
CA ASP A 52 -3.29 -7.22 -1.58
C ASP A 52 -4.26 -6.30 -0.84
N LEU A 53 -4.87 -5.34 -1.55
CA LEU A 53 -5.89 -4.45 -1.01
C LEU A 53 -7.21 -5.18 -0.76
N GLU A 54 -7.84 -4.88 0.37
CA GLU A 54 -9.22 -5.30 0.62
C GLU A 54 -10.17 -4.65 -0.41
N PRO A 55 -11.30 -5.30 -0.74
CA PRO A 55 -12.27 -4.74 -1.70
C PRO A 55 -12.72 -3.31 -1.37
N ASN A 56 -12.94 -3.01 -0.09
CA ASN A 56 -13.36 -1.68 0.36
C ASN A 56 -12.25 -0.64 0.16
N ASP A 57 -10.99 -1.00 0.44
CA ASP A 57 -9.85 -0.12 0.23
C ASP A 57 -9.61 0.17 -1.26
N ARG A 58 -9.85 -0.82 -2.12
CA ARG A 58 -9.82 -0.62 -3.58
C ARG A 58 -10.86 0.40 -4.03
N GLU A 59 -12.09 0.29 -3.55
CA GLU A 59 -13.17 1.21 -3.91
C GLU A 59 -12.84 2.65 -3.50
N VAL A 60 -12.31 2.85 -2.29
CA VAL A 60 -11.87 4.17 -1.81
C VAL A 60 -10.78 4.76 -2.72
N LEU A 61 -9.77 3.96 -3.08
CA LEU A 61 -8.68 4.42 -3.93
C LEU A 61 -9.15 4.66 -5.37
N GLU A 62 -10.03 3.82 -5.90
CA GLU A 62 -10.61 3.99 -7.25
C GLU A 62 -11.40 5.29 -7.36
N GLU A 63 -12.18 5.66 -6.34
CA GLU A 63 -12.90 6.94 -6.30
C GLU A 63 -11.95 8.13 -6.37
N LEU A 64 -10.84 8.08 -5.60
CA LEU A 64 -9.81 9.11 -5.60
C LEU A 64 -9.03 9.20 -6.91
N LEU A 65 -8.98 8.10 -7.67
CA LEU A 65 -8.29 7.99 -8.95
C LEU A 65 -9.18 8.30 -10.16
N LYS A 66 -10.47 8.56 -9.94
CA LYS A 66 -11.35 9.05 -11.00
C LYS A 66 -10.81 10.38 -11.55
N PRO A 67 -10.92 10.62 -12.86
CA PRO A 67 -10.55 11.90 -13.43
C PRO A 67 -11.28 13.04 -12.72
N ILE A 68 -10.56 14.02 -12.20
CA ILE A 68 -11.12 15.25 -11.65
C ILE A 68 -11.59 16.10 -12.85
N GLY A 69 -12.79 15.82 -13.32
CA GLY A 69 -13.35 16.41 -14.53
C GLY A 69 -13.85 15.32 -15.47
N GLY A 70 -15.16 15.06 -15.40
CA GLY A 70 -15.84 14.16 -16.32
C GLY A 70 -15.52 14.56 -17.76
N THR A 71 -14.99 13.61 -18.52
CA THR A 71 -15.16 13.65 -19.97
C THR A 71 -16.66 13.59 -20.25
N LYS A 72 -17.24 14.74 -20.61
CA LYS A 72 -18.46 14.77 -21.41
C LYS A 72 -18.18 14.23 -22.80
#